data_AF-A0A937AS77-F1
#
_entry.id   AF-A0A937AS77-F1
#
_cell.length_a   1.000
_cell.length_b   1.000
_cell.length_c   1.000
_cell.angle_alpha   90.00
_cell.angle_beta   90.00
_cell.angle_gamma   90.00
#
_symmetry.space_group_name_H-M   'P 1'
#
loop_
_entity.id
_entity.type
_entity.pdbx_description
1 polymer ?
#
loop_
_entity_poly.entity_id
_entity_poly.type
_entity_poly.pdbx_seq_one_letter_code
_entity_poly.pdbx_strand_id
1 'polypeptide(L)' 'MSGPVVIEVTRGPLVESRHEGVAAVVKADGTVVESWGEIDAAILPRSANKPIQAMAFVESVAVERFG' A
#
# COMPACT_ATOMS: atom_id res chain seq x y z
N MET A 1 -3.02 -8.19 16.87
CA MET A 1 -2.99 -7.04 15.97
C MET A 1 -3.61 -5.86 16.68
N SER A 2 -3.01 -4.67 16.59
CA SER A 2 -3.73 -3.45 16.96
C SER A 2 -4.88 -3.22 15.97
N GLY A 3 -5.86 -2.42 16.36
CA GLY A 3 -6.96 -2.02 15.48
C GLY A 3 -6.46 -1.32 14.20
N PRO A 4 -7.36 -1.03 13.24
CA PRO A 4 -7.00 -0.34 12.02
C PRO A 4 -6.37 1.02 12.32
N VAL A 5 -5.54 1.50 11.41
CA VAL A 5 -5.06 2.89 11.44
C VAL A 5 -6.26 3.80 11.25
N VAL A 6 -6.44 4.74 12.16
CA VAL A 6 -7.49 5.76 12.06
C VAL A 6 -6.87 7.05 11.57
N ILE A 7 -7.34 7.54 10.42
CA ILE A 7 -6.94 8.84 9.87
C ILE A 7 -8.12 9.80 9.95
N GLU A 8 -7.96 10.85 10.72
CA GLU A 8 -8.92 11.95 10.80
C GLU A 8 -8.44 13.12 9.94
N VAL A 9 -9.32 13.57 9.05
CA VAL A 9 -9.14 14.80 8.28
C VAL A 9 -9.96 15.88 8.96
N THR A 10 -9.31 16.96 9.38
CA THR A 10 -9.95 18.03 10.15
C THR A 10 -10.11 19.31 9.33
N ARG A 11 -11.17 20.06 9.65
CA ARG A 11 -11.41 21.44 9.19
C ARG A 11 -11.55 22.34 10.41
N GLY A 12 -10.42 22.89 10.84
CA GLY A 12 -10.34 23.56 12.14
C GLY A 12 -10.54 22.54 13.28
N PRO A 13 -11.41 22.81 14.26
CA PRO A 13 -11.65 21.89 15.38
C PRO A 13 -12.55 20.71 15.02
N LEU A 14 -13.17 20.70 13.83
CA LEU A 14 -14.10 19.65 13.40
C LEU A 14 -13.35 18.53 12.67
N VAL A 15 -13.60 17.27 13.05
CA VAL A 15 -13.25 16.11 12.23
C VAL A 15 -14.26 16.02 11.07
N GLU A 16 -13.81 16.38 9.87
CA GLU A 16 -14.64 16.38 8.67
C GLU A 16 -14.75 14.98 8.06
N SER A 17 -13.73 14.15 8.20
CA SER A 17 -13.74 12.77 7.69
C SER A 17 -12.87 11.86 8.54
N ARG A 18 -13.30 10.62 8.69
CA ARG A 18 -12.56 9.55 9.38
C ARG A 18 -12.41 8.37 8.43
N HIS A 19 -11.19 7.88 8.30
CA HIS A 19 -10.84 6.75 7.45
C HIS A 19 -10.19 5.67 8.29
N GLU A 20 -10.52 4.42 8.01
CA GLU A 20 -9.87 3.26 8.62
C GLU A 20 -9.02 2.57 7.56
N GLY A 21 -7.75 2.36 7.89
CA GLY A 21 -6.75 1.77 7.02
C GLY A 21 -6.13 0.53 7.66
N VAL A 22 -5.70 -0.38 6.80
CA VAL A 22 -4.87 -1.52 7.17
C VAL A 22 -3.43 -1.21 6.75
N ALA A 23 -2.46 -1.48 7.62
CA ALA A 23 -1.06 -1.13 7.37
C ALA A 23 -0.10 -2.19 7.93
N ALA A 24 1.05 -2.35 7.28
CA ALA A 24 2.13 -3.21 7.75
C ALA A 24 3.49 -2.58 7.42
N VAL A 25 4.47 -2.78 8.30
CA VAL A 25 5.89 -2.52 8.03
C VAL A 25 6.56 -3.87 7.81
N VAL A 26 7.18 -4.05 6.64
CA VAL A 26 7.80 -5.32 6.23
C VAL A 26 9.28 -5.12 5.88
N LYS A 27 10.10 -6.10 6.26
CA LYS A 27 11.49 -6.22 5.80
C LYS A 27 11.54 -6.78 4.38
N ALA A 28 12.70 -6.66 3.73
CA ALA A 28 12.92 -7.18 2.38
C ALA A 28 12.77 -8.70 2.27
N ASP A 29 12.95 -9.44 3.37
CA ASP A 29 12.72 -10.88 3.46
C ASP A 29 11.26 -11.28 3.70
N GLY A 30 10.35 -10.30 3.78
CA GLY A 30 8.93 -10.50 4.06
C GLY A 30 8.56 -10.52 5.54
N THR A 31 9.52 -10.41 6.46
CA THR A 31 9.20 -10.37 7.90
C THR A 31 8.38 -9.13 8.24
N VAL A 32 7.20 -9.33 8.83
CA VAL A 32 6.37 -8.25 9.39
C VAL A 32 7.00 -7.76 10.69
N VAL A 33 7.34 -6.48 10.72
CA VAL A 33 7.91 -5.78 11.89
C VAL A 33 6.79 -5.21 12.76
N GLU A 34 5.74 -4.67 12.13
CA GLU A 34 4.58 -4.08 12.80
C GLU A 34 3.36 -4.12 11.87
N SER A 35 2.16 -4.18 12.43
CA SER A 35 0.90 -4.32 11.66
C SER A 35 -0.30 -3.73 12.40
N TRP A 36 -1.22 -3.13 11.64
CA TRP A 36 -2.48 -2.55 12.11
C TRP A 36 -3.65 -3.04 11.23
N GLY A 37 -4.69 -3.58 11.86
CA GLY A 37 -5.83 -4.19 11.16
C GLY A 37 -5.52 -5.56 10.53
N GLU A 38 -6.44 -6.05 9.70
CA GLU A 38 -6.36 -7.38 9.06
C GLU A 38 -5.51 -7.36 7.78
N ILE A 39 -4.17 -7.42 7.93
CA ILE A 39 -3.21 -7.28 6.82
C ILE A 39 -3.27 -8.40 5.77
N ASP A 40 -3.88 -9.54 6.11
CA ASP A 40 -4.04 -10.70 5.22
C ASP A 40 -5.35 -10.67 4.41
N ALA A 41 -6.18 -9.63 4.60
CA ALA A 41 -7.42 -9.48 3.86
C ALA A 41 -7.14 -9.29 2.36
N ALA A 42 -7.84 -10.05 1.51
CA ALA A 42 -7.74 -9.91 0.07
C ALA A 42 -8.31 -8.55 -0.39
N ILE A 43 -7.49 -7.75 -1.08
CA ILE A 43 -7.90 -6.48 -1.67
C ILE A 43 -7.44 -6.37 -3.13
N LEU A 44 -8.13 -5.56 -3.92
CA LEU A 44 -7.66 -5.22 -5.26
C LEU A 44 -6.55 -4.14 -5.14
N PRO A 45 -5.31 -4.41 -5.57
CA PRO A 45 -4.18 -3.47 -5.41
C PRO A 45 -4.31 -2.19 -6.27
N ARG A 46 -5.26 -2.16 -7.21
CA ARG A 46 -5.46 -1.07 -8.18
C ARG A 46 -4.12 -0.65 -8.80
N SER A 47 -3.85 0.66 -8.85
CA SER A 47 -2.60 1.22 -9.39
C SER A 47 -1.34 0.84 -8.59
N ALA A 48 -1.45 0.29 -7.38
CA ALA A 48 -0.27 -0.21 -6.66
C ALA A 48 0.36 -1.44 -7.35
N ASN A 49 -0.36 -2.09 -8.28
CA ASN A 49 0.16 -3.22 -9.05
C ASN A 49 1.09 -2.80 -10.21
N LYS A 50 1.26 -1.50 -10.48
CA LYS A 50 2.07 -1.01 -11.60
C LYS A 50 3.51 -1.53 -11.62
N PRO A 51 4.25 -1.64 -10.50
CA PRO A 51 5.61 -2.18 -10.54
C PRO A 51 5.64 -3.63 -11.05
N ILE A 52 4.69 -4.47 -10.62
CA ILE A 52 4.57 -5.86 -11.08
C ILE A 52 4.18 -5.89 -12.57
N GLN A 53 3.23 -5.03 -12.99
CA GLN A 53 2.83 -4.91 -14.39
C GLN A 53 3.98 -4.43 -15.30
N ALA A 54 4.84 -3.55 -14.79
CA ALA A 54 5.98 -2.99 -15.51
C ALA A 54 7.19 -3.93 -15.54
N MET A 55 7.26 -4.92 -14.64
CA MET A 55 8.40 -5.83 -14.50
C MET A 55 8.75 -6.50 -15.83
N ALA A 56 7.76 -7.08 -16.52
CA ALA A 56 7.97 -7.71 -17.82
C ALA A 56 8.49 -6.74 -18.91
N PHE A 57 8.08 -5.46 -18.84
CA PHE A 57 8.59 -4.44 -19.75
C PHE A 57 10.06 -4.12 -19.45
N VAL A 58 10.39 -3.93 -18.16
CA VAL A 58 11.74 -3.61 -17.69
C VAL A 58 12.74 -4.75 -17.89
N GLU A 59 12.30 -6.00 -17.72
CA GLU A 59 13.13 -7.19 -17.92
C GLU A 59 13.37 -7.53 -19.41
N SER A 60 12.59 -6.92 -20.30
CA SER A 60 12.79 -7.00 -21.74
C SER A 60 13.70 -5.86 -22.22
N VAL A 61 14.05 -5.89 -23.51
CA VAL A 61 14.78 -4.77 -24.16
C VAL A 61 13.92 -3.52 -24.41
N ALA A 62 12.68 -3.51 -23.90
CA ALA A 62 11.72 -2.46 -24.22
C ALA A 62 12.08 -1.12 -23.57
N VAL A 63 12.76 -1.12 -22.43
CA VAL A 63 13.27 0.12 -21.82
C VAL A 63 14.34 0.76 -22.70
N GLU A 64 15.31 0.00 -23.20
CA GLU A 64 16.34 0.51 -24.10
C GLU A 64 15.76 0.95 -25.46
N ARG A 65 14.68 0.29 -25.89
CA ARG A 65 14.05 0.56 -27.19
C ARG A 65 13.07 1.73 -27.18
N PHE A 66 12.36 1.96 -26.09
CA PHE A 66 11.22 2.88 -26.02
C PHE A 66 11.23 3.84 -24.81
N GLY A 67 12.17 3.71 -23.89
CA GLY A 67 12.30 4.54 -22.69
C GLY A 67 12.94 5.91 -22.94
#